data_AF-A0A7S1CDJ8-F1
#
_entry.id   AF-A0A7S1CDJ8-F1
#
_cell.length_a   1.000
_cell.length_b   1.000
_cell.length_c   1.000
_cell.angle_alpha   90.00
_cell.angle_beta   90.00
_cell.angle_gamma   90.00
#
_symmetry.space_group_name_H-M   'P 1'
#
loop_
_entity.id
_entity.type
_entity.pdbx_description
1 polymer ?
#
loop_
_entity_poly.entity_id
_entity_poly.type
_entity_poly.pdbx_seq_one_letter_code
_entity_poly.pdbx_strand_id
1 'polypeptide(L)'
;MAAGGIAAAIAATDANTAEGAASLVATVDSVRAELLGAHEDVDTVLAGLNYPMTTAGGILLLEIKARATTPGSAQRVPFFQNARRLLLSASFEQIKHVKKAFLFVCRQFAEDAIALGAALQAVRPLEAVLHATTSSRWCLTSVHTDFLQVCLSAKAYKAAARLAEVDVFEVESNKALYQPLDFVR
;
A
#
# COMPACT_ATOMS: atom_id res chain seq x y z
N MET A 1 1.23 -24.80 -7.97
CA MET A 1 1.44 -25.36 -6.61
C MET A 1 2.27 -24.46 -5.68
N ALA A 2 3.14 -23.59 -6.18
CA ALA A 2 3.96 -22.71 -5.32
C ALA A 2 3.14 -21.64 -4.54
N ALA A 3 2.11 -21.04 -5.15
CA ALA A 3 1.33 -19.96 -4.53
C ALA A 3 0.61 -20.36 -3.23
N GLY A 4 0.10 -21.60 -3.14
CA GLY A 4 -0.56 -22.12 -1.94
C GLY A 4 0.41 -22.33 -0.76
N GLY A 5 1.64 -22.77 -1.02
CA GLY A 5 2.68 -22.89 -0.01
C GLY A 5 3.14 -21.52 0.52
N ILE A 6 3.18 -20.51 -0.35
CA ILE A 6 3.53 -19.14 0.01
C ILE A 6 2.43 -18.50 0.86
N ALA A 7 1.16 -18.72 0.55
CA ALA A 7 0.03 -18.27 1.39
C ALA A 7 0.09 -18.88 2.81
N ALA A 8 0.42 -20.17 2.90
CA ALA A 8 0.60 -20.85 4.18
C ALA A 8 1.82 -20.33 4.96
N ALA A 9 2.94 -20.06 4.30
CA ALA A 9 4.13 -19.49 4.91
C ALA A 9 3.91 -18.04 5.39
N ILE A 10 3.20 -17.24 4.59
CA ILE A 10 2.79 -15.87 4.91
C ILE A 10 1.81 -15.85 6.10
N ALA A 11 0.90 -16.82 6.18
CA ALA A 11 -0.04 -16.96 7.29
C ALA A 11 0.59 -17.53 8.58
N ALA A 12 1.65 -18.35 8.45
CA ALA A 12 2.33 -18.98 9.58
C ALA A 12 3.40 -18.10 10.23
N THR A 13 3.84 -17.02 9.58
CA THR A 13 4.88 -16.14 10.12
C THR A 13 4.24 -15.01 10.92
N ASP A 14 4.52 -14.98 12.23
CA ASP A 14 4.08 -13.90 13.12
C ASP A 14 4.80 -12.59 12.77
N ALA A 15 4.22 -11.82 11.84
CA ALA A 15 4.73 -10.52 11.39
C ALA A 15 4.71 -9.42 12.48
N ASN A 16 4.34 -9.76 13.72
CA ASN A 16 4.42 -8.87 14.89
C ASN A 16 5.84 -8.77 15.46
N THR A 17 6.78 -9.62 15.04
CA THR A 17 8.19 -9.54 15.42
C THR A 17 9.04 -9.03 14.26
N ALA A 18 10.06 -8.21 14.56
CA ALA A 18 10.96 -7.67 13.56
C ALA A 18 11.73 -8.77 12.80
N GLU A 19 12.07 -9.87 13.48
CA GLU A 19 12.74 -11.04 12.89
C GLU A 19 11.82 -11.81 11.94
N GLY A 20 10.56 -12.00 12.32
CA GLY A 20 9.54 -12.61 11.45
C GLY A 20 9.29 -11.78 10.19
N ALA A 21 9.20 -10.45 10.32
CA ALA A 21 9.06 -9.55 9.18
C ALA A 21 10.29 -9.57 8.25
N ALA A 22 11.50 -9.60 8.81
CA ALA A 22 12.74 -9.68 8.03
C ALA A 22 12.86 -11.02 7.27
N SER A 23 12.52 -12.13 7.94
CA SER A 23 12.47 -13.46 7.31
C SER A 23 11.45 -13.49 6.18
N LEU A 24 10.26 -12.91 6.38
CA LEU A 24 9.22 -12.80 5.37
C LEU A 24 9.69 -12.01 4.14
N VAL A 25 10.33 -10.86 4.34
CA VAL A 25 10.89 -10.05 3.25
C VAL A 25 11.95 -10.84 2.47
N ALA A 26 12.85 -11.54 3.17
CA ALA A 26 13.88 -12.36 2.52
C ALA A 26 13.29 -13.53 1.72
N THR A 27 12.26 -14.21 2.25
CA THR A 27 11.56 -15.28 1.53
C THR A 27 10.79 -14.75 0.32
N VAL A 28 10.17 -13.58 0.44
CA VAL A 28 9.49 -12.97 -0.70
C VAL A 28 10.49 -12.50 -1.77
N ASP A 29 11.65 -11.99 -1.37
CA ASP A 29 12.71 -11.59 -2.30
C ASP A 29 13.29 -12.77 -3.08
N SER A 30 13.49 -13.93 -2.44
CA SER A 30 14.00 -15.12 -3.12
C SER A 30 13.02 -15.71 -4.13
N VAL A 31 11.71 -15.63 -3.85
CA VAL A 31 10.65 -16.17 -4.72
C VAL A 31 10.07 -15.10 -5.66
N ARG A 32 10.57 -13.85 -5.60
CA ARG A 32 10.03 -12.71 -6.35
C ARG A 32 9.96 -12.96 -7.86
N ALA A 33 11.01 -13.54 -8.45
CA ALA A 33 11.07 -13.75 -9.89
C ALA A 33 9.98 -14.72 -10.39
N GLU A 34 9.68 -15.75 -9.60
CA GLU A 34 8.63 -16.73 -9.92
C GLU A 34 7.23 -16.13 -9.75
N LEU A 35 7.03 -15.32 -8.70
CA LEU A 35 5.76 -14.65 -8.44
C LEU A 35 5.42 -13.58 -9.48
N LEU A 36 6.42 -12.92 -10.07
CA LEU A 36 6.20 -12.01 -11.20
C LEU A 36 5.66 -12.76 -12.43
N GLY A 37 6.08 -14.01 -12.65
CA GLY A 37 5.57 -14.86 -13.73
C GLY A 37 4.15 -15.38 -13.46
N ALA A 38 3.82 -15.70 -12.20
CA ALA A 38 2.54 -16.29 -11.79
C ALA A 38 1.54 -15.28 -11.19
N HIS A 39 1.49 -14.05 -11.73
CA HIS A 39 0.70 -12.95 -11.16
C HIS A 39 -0.82 -13.21 -11.07
N GLU A 40 -1.39 -14.09 -11.93
CA GLU A 40 -2.81 -14.47 -11.87
C GLU A 40 -3.13 -15.34 -10.64
N ASP A 41 -2.23 -16.26 -10.26
CA ASP A 41 -2.39 -17.10 -9.07
C ASP A 41 -2.36 -16.27 -7.78
N VAL A 42 -1.59 -15.17 -7.78
CA VAL A 42 -1.48 -14.24 -6.64
C VAL A 42 -2.81 -13.57 -6.33
N ASP A 43 -3.68 -13.36 -7.32
CA ASP A 43 -4.99 -12.75 -7.10
C ASP A 43 -5.94 -13.64 -6.31
N THR A 44 -5.88 -14.95 -6.54
CA THR A 44 -6.67 -15.91 -5.78
C THR A 44 -6.23 -15.95 -4.31
N VAL A 45 -4.92 -15.84 -4.07
CA VAL A 45 -4.35 -15.78 -2.72
C VAL A 45 -4.74 -14.48 -2.02
N LEU A 46 -4.61 -13.34 -2.71
CA LEU A 46 -5.02 -12.03 -2.18
C LEU A 46 -6.53 -11.95 -1.90
N ALA A 47 -7.36 -12.66 -2.65
CA ALA A 47 -8.80 -12.72 -2.42
C ALA A 47 -9.16 -13.35 -1.06
N GLY A 48 -8.45 -14.42 -0.68
CA GLY A 48 -8.71 -15.22 0.52
C GLY A 48 -7.93 -14.82 1.78
N LEU A 49 -7.02 -13.85 1.71
CA LEU A 49 -6.21 -13.42 2.86
C LEU A 49 -7.01 -12.57 3.86
N ASN A 50 -6.79 -12.84 5.14
CA ASN A 50 -7.30 -12.02 6.24
C ASN A 50 -6.29 -10.91 6.60
N TYR A 51 -6.46 -9.73 5.99
CA TYR A 51 -5.53 -8.60 6.11
C TYR A 51 -5.13 -8.19 7.53
N PRO A 52 -6.00 -8.08 8.55
CA PRO A 52 -5.59 -7.64 9.89
C PRO A 52 -4.52 -8.54 10.54
N MET A 53 -4.53 -9.84 10.26
CA MET A 53 -3.53 -10.77 10.79
C MET A 53 -2.28 -10.83 9.92
N THR A 54 -2.43 -10.60 8.61
CA THR A 54 -1.39 -10.83 7.61
C THR A 54 -1.17 -9.60 6.72
N THR A 55 -1.06 -8.43 7.35
CA THR A 55 -0.92 -7.14 6.67
C THR A 55 0.43 -7.07 5.93
N ALA A 56 1.52 -7.45 6.58
CA ALA A 56 2.87 -7.40 5.99
C ALA A 56 2.98 -8.23 4.70
N GLY A 57 2.51 -9.49 4.73
CA GLY A 57 2.53 -10.36 3.56
C GLY A 57 1.60 -9.89 2.44
N GLY A 58 0.41 -9.38 2.80
CA GLY A 58 -0.50 -8.78 1.83
C GLY A 58 0.11 -7.58 1.09
N ILE A 59 0.85 -6.71 1.80
CA ILE A 59 1.54 -5.56 1.22
C ILE A 59 2.60 -6.01 0.22
N LEU A 60 3.43 -6.99 0.60
CA LEU A 60 4.51 -7.49 -0.27
C LEU A 60 3.98 -8.15 -1.54
N LEU A 61 2.91 -8.94 -1.43
CA LEU A 61 2.25 -9.54 -2.59
C LEU A 61 1.63 -8.47 -3.51
N LEU A 62 1.00 -7.45 -2.92
CA LEU A 62 0.47 -6.31 -3.68
C LEU A 62 1.58 -5.52 -4.37
N GLU A 63 2.75 -5.32 -3.74
CA GLU A 63 3.89 -4.68 -4.39
C GLU A 63 4.35 -5.46 -5.62
N ILE A 64 4.50 -6.78 -5.49
CA ILE A 64 4.90 -7.64 -6.62
C ILE A 64 3.88 -7.53 -7.75
N LYS A 65 2.59 -7.60 -7.42
CA LYS A 65 1.53 -7.45 -8.40
C LYS A 65 1.56 -6.07 -9.07
N ALA A 66 1.78 -5.02 -8.30
CA ALA A 66 1.84 -3.65 -8.82
C ALA A 66 3.03 -3.43 -9.77
N ARG A 67 4.13 -4.19 -9.60
CA ARG A 67 5.28 -4.18 -10.50
C ARG A 67 5.07 -5.06 -11.74
N ALA A 68 4.31 -6.15 -11.61
CA ALA A 68 4.00 -7.05 -12.73
C ALA A 68 2.97 -6.46 -13.70
N THR A 69 2.08 -5.59 -13.21
CA THR A 69 0.93 -5.08 -13.97
C THR A 69 1.12 -3.61 -14.33
N THR A 70 0.74 -3.24 -15.54
CA THR A 70 0.78 -1.83 -15.99
C THR A 70 -0.39 -1.04 -15.39
N PRO A 71 -0.15 0.21 -14.93
CA PRO A 71 -1.20 1.09 -14.41
C PRO A 71 -2.31 1.31 -15.44
N GLY A 72 -3.58 1.31 -14.99
CA GLY A 72 -4.75 1.53 -15.85
C GLY A 72 -5.18 0.35 -16.74
N SER A 73 -4.50 -0.80 -16.69
CA SER A 73 -4.97 -2.02 -17.36
C SER A 73 -6.13 -2.68 -16.61
N ALA A 74 -6.94 -3.50 -17.30
CA ALA A 74 -8.05 -4.24 -16.67
C ALA A 74 -7.60 -5.16 -15.51
N GLN A 75 -6.34 -5.62 -15.56
CA GLN A 75 -5.71 -6.44 -14.51
C GLN A 75 -5.44 -5.65 -13.20
N ARG A 76 -5.51 -4.31 -13.25
CA ARG A 76 -5.39 -3.46 -12.05
C ARG A 76 -6.68 -3.36 -11.24
N VAL A 77 -7.83 -3.74 -11.80
CA VAL A 77 -9.11 -3.76 -11.06
C VAL A 77 -9.06 -4.68 -9.82
N PRO A 78 -8.64 -5.96 -9.93
CA PRO A 78 -8.49 -6.80 -8.75
C PRO A 78 -7.40 -6.31 -7.79
N PHE A 79 -6.33 -5.70 -8.30
CA PHE A 79 -5.32 -5.05 -7.44
C PHE A 79 -5.94 -3.91 -6.62
N PHE A 80 -6.70 -3.03 -7.26
CA PHE A 80 -7.38 -1.90 -6.63
C PHE A 80 -8.34 -2.37 -5.53
N GLN A 81 -9.15 -3.39 -5.79
CA GLN A 81 -10.08 -3.94 -4.80
C GLN A 81 -9.37 -4.56 -3.60
N ASN A 82 -8.29 -5.32 -3.84
CA ASN A 82 -7.48 -5.95 -2.79
C ASN A 82 -6.73 -4.92 -1.96
N ALA A 83 -6.11 -3.93 -2.60
CA ALA A 83 -5.47 -2.80 -1.94
C ALA A 83 -6.48 -2.01 -1.10
N ARG A 84 -7.68 -1.73 -1.62
CA ARG A 84 -8.74 -1.05 -0.87
C ARG A 84 -9.10 -1.77 0.42
N ARG A 85 -9.26 -3.10 0.36
CA ARG A 85 -9.54 -3.93 1.54
C ARG A 85 -8.40 -3.86 2.53
N LEU A 86 -7.16 -4.01 2.06
CA LEU A 86 -5.96 -3.93 2.90
C LEU A 86 -5.88 -2.57 3.61
N LEU A 87 -5.96 -1.46 2.89
CA LEU A 87 -5.80 -0.11 3.46
C LEU A 87 -6.87 0.22 4.53
N LEU A 88 -8.06 -0.37 4.43
CA LEU A 88 -9.14 -0.17 5.41
C LEU A 88 -9.00 -1.03 6.67
N SER A 89 -8.29 -2.17 6.60
CA SER A 89 -8.20 -3.13 7.71
C SER A 89 -6.76 -3.48 8.12
N ALA A 90 -5.78 -2.69 7.67
CA ALA A 90 -4.36 -2.95 7.92
C ALA A 90 -3.98 -2.74 9.39
N SER A 91 -3.11 -3.61 9.90
CA SER A 91 -2.50 -3.46 11.22
C SER A 91 -1.25 -2.57 11.16
N PHE A 92 -1.23 -1.51 11.97
CA PHE A 92 -0.13 -0.54 11.98
C PHE A 92 1.19 -1.12 12.50
N GLU A 93 1.15 -2.07 13.44
CA GLU A 93 2.36 -2.71 13.97
C GLU A 93 3.16 -3.41 12.86
N GLN A 94 2.46 -4.05 11.92
CA GLN A 94 3.10 -4.73 10.80
C GLN A 94 3.57 -3.75 9.70
N ILE A 95 2.86 -2.63 9.51
CA ILE A 95 3.22 -1.60 8.52
C ILE A 95 4.59 -0.99 8.85
N LYS A 96 4.92 -0.79 10.13
CA LYS A 96 6.22 -0.24 10.56
C LYS A 96 7.41 -1.00 9.96
N HIS A 97 7.29 -2.32 9.84
CA HIS A 97 8.36 -3.18 9.33
C HIS A 97 8.46 -3.22 7.80
N VAL A 98 7.37 -2.88 7.09
CA VAL A 98 7.31 -2.95 5.61
C VAL A 98 6.94 -1.60 4.98
N LYS A 99 7.29 -0.50 5.66
CA LYS A 99 6.88 0.87 5.30
C LYS A 99 7.21 1.24 3.85
N LYS A 100 8.36 0.81 3.33
CA LYS A 100 8.77 1.10 1.95
C LYS A 100 7.83 0.48 0.91
N ALA A 101 7.53 -0.82 1.05
CA ALA A 101 6.58 -1.51 0.16
C ALA A 101 5.18 -0.92 0.30
N PHE A 102 4.78 -0.59 1.53
CA PHE A 102 3.49 0.01 1.82
C PHE A 102 3.28 1.36 1.12
N LEU A 103 4.26 2.26 1.21
CA LEU A 103 4.20 3.55 0.52
C LEU A 103 4.13 3.39 -1.00
N PHE A 104 4.90 2.43 -1.56
CA PHE A 104 4.82 2.11 -2.98
C PHE A 104 3.42 1.62 -3.39
N VAL A 105 2.80 0.75 -2.59
CA VAL A 105 1.43 0.27 -2.84
C VAL A 105 0.41 1.40 -2.73
N CYS A 106 0.54 2.32 -1.76
CA CYS A 106 -0.33 3.49 -1.63
C CYS A 106 -0.27 4.40 -2.86
N ARG A 107 0.94 4.69 -3.35
CA ARG A 107 1.15 5.47 -4.57
C ARG A 107 0.53 4.81 -5.79
N GLN A 108 0.79 3.52 -5.97
CA GLN A 108 0.24 2.75 -7.08
C GLN A 108 -1.29 2.66 -7.02
N PHE A 109 -1.86 2.55 -5.82
CA PHE A 109 -3.30 2.59 -5.60
C PHE A 109 -3.91 3.95 -5.98
N ALA A 110 -3.24 5.06 -5.63
CA ALA A 110 -3.66 6.40 -6.01
C ALA A 110 -3.61 6.62 -7.53
N GLU A 111 -2.53 6.21 -8.18
CA GLU A 111 -2.36 6.27 -9.65
C GLU A 111 -3.47 5.47 -10.37
N ASP A 112 -3.76 4.25 -9.92
CA ASP A 112 -4.85 3.44 -10.48
C ASP A 112 -6.23 4.04 -10.21
N ALA A 113 -6.45 4.62 -9.03
CA ALA A 113 -7.73 5.26 -8.72
C ALA A 113 -8.06 6.37 -9.72
N ILE A 114 -7.04 7.14 -10.11
CA ILE A 114 -7.17 8.21 -11.11
C ILE A 114 -7.36 7.59 -12.50
N ALA A 115 -6.53 6.62 -12.89
CA ALA A 115 -6.59 5.99 -14.21
C ALA A 115 -7.90 5.24 -14.47
N LEU A 116 -8.46 4.59 -13.45
CA LEU A 116 -9.72 3.83 -13.53
C LEU A 116 -10.97 4.71 -13.31
N GLY A 117 -10.81 6.02 -13.08
CA GLY A 117 -11.93 6.91 -12.77
C GLY A 117 -12.61 6.62 -11.41
N ALA A 118 -11.94 5.88 -10.54
CA ALA A 118 -12.44 5.45 -9.23
C ALA A 118 -11.90 6.31 -8.06
N ALA A 119 -11.38 7.51 -8.35
CA ALA A 119 -10.72 8.39 -7.37
C ALA A 119 -11.55 8.62 -6.10
N LEU A 120 -12.87 8.81 -6.21
CA LEU A 120 -13.75 9.00 -5.05
C LEU A 120 -13.74 7.80 -4.08
N GLN A 121 -13.59 6.57 -4.60
CA GLN A 121 -13.51 5.36 -3.79
C GLN A 121 -12.18 5.21 -3.07
N ALA A 122 -11.12 5.87 -3.54
CA ALA A 122 -9.79 5.83 -2.96
C ALA A 122 -9.58 6.86 -1.83
N VAL A 123 -10.43 7.90 -1.74
CA VAL A 123 -10.34 8.94 -0.70
C VAL A 123 -10.40 8.35 0.71
N ARG A 124 -11.43 7.55 1.02
CA ARG A 124 -11.60 6.98 2.38
C ARG A 124 -10.47 6.03 2.80
N PRO A 125 -10.04 5.07 1.96
CA PRO A 125 -8.90 4.20 2.27
C PRO A 125 -7.61 4.97 2.53
N LEU A 126 -7.28 5.96 1.70
CA LEU A 126 -6.07 6.75 1.89
C LEU A 126 -6.15 7.66 3.13
N GLU A 127 -7.33 8.21 3.43
CA GLU A 127 -7.56 8.96 4.68
C GLU A 127 -7.36 8.08 5.93
N ALA A 128 -7.86 6.85 5.91
CA ALA A 128 -7.66 5.89 7.01
C ALA A 128 -6.16 5.59 7.23
N VAL A 129 -5.40 5.45 6.15
CA VAL A 129 -3.96 5.22 6.18
C VAL A 129 -3.21 6.42 6.75
N LEU A 130 -3.57 7.63 6.36
CA LEU A 130 -2.98 8.87 6.88
C LEU A 130 -3.19 8.99 8.39
N HIS A 131 -4.40 8.66 8.88
CA HIS A 131 -4.67 8.64 10.32
C HIS A 131 -3.92 7.55 11.07
N ALA A 132 -3.72 6.37 10.46
CA ALA A 132 -3.04 5.24 11.08
C ALA A 132 -1.50 5.36 11.06
N THR A 133 -0.93 5.94 9.99
CA THR A 133 0.53 5.95 9.76
C THR A 133 1.22 7.12 10.44
N THR A 134 0.49 8.20 10.66
CA THR A 134 1.03 9.46 11.17
C THR A 134 1.14 9.39 12.69
N SER A 135 2.31 8.93 13.17
CA SER A 135 2.63 8.85 14.60
C SER A 135 2.65 10.23 15.29
N SER A 136 2.74 11.30 14.50
CA SER A 136 2.75 12.70 14.91
C SER A 136 2.15 13.52 13.78
N ARG A 137 1.05 14.26 14.01
CA ARG A 137 0.28 15.02 12.98
C ARG A 137 1.10 16.05 12.20
N TRP A 138 2.36 16.23 12.58
CA TRP A 138 3.26 17.25 12.10
C TRP A 138 4.20 16.75 10.98
N CYS A 139 4.14 15.47 10.58
CA CYS A 139 5.07 14.87 9.63
C CYS A 139 4.44 14.59 8.25
N LEU A 140 4.92 15.30 7.21
CA LEU A 140 4.54 15.06 5.81
C LEU A 140 5.12 13.73 5.33
N THR A 141 4.26 12.86 4.80
CA THR A 141 4.64 11.62 4.10
C THR A 141 4.23 11.70 2.64
N SER A 142 4.86 10.94 1.75
CA SER A 142 4.47 10.86 0.32
C SER A 142 3.01 10.42 0.10
N VAL A 143 2.37 9.80 1.08
CA VAL A 143 0.93 9.48 1.03
C VAL A 143 0.07 10.75 1.06
N HIS A 144 0.52 11.83 1.69
CA HIS A 144 -0.23 13.08 1.76
C HIS A 144 -0.40 13.68 0.37
N THR A 145 0.65 13.65 -0.44
CA THR A 145 0.66 14.21 -1.79
C THR A 145 -0.20 13.37 -2.72
N ASP A 146 -0.07 12.04 -2.64
CA ASP A 146 -0.92 11.10 -3.37
C ASP A 146 -2.41 11.27 -3.00
N PHE A 147 -2.72 11.43 -1.72
CA PHE A 147 -4.09 11.68 -1.24
C PHE A 147 -4.67 12.99 -1.77
N LEU A 148 -3.90 14.08 -1.75
CA LEU A 148 -4.32 15.36 -2.30
C LEU A 148 -4.59 15.26 -3.80
N GLN A 149 -3.74 14.54 -4.55
CA GLN A 149 -3.92 14.31 -5.98
C GLN A 149 -5.20 13.53 -6.29
N VAL A 150 -5.50 12.49 -5.50
CA VAL A 150 -6.76 11.74 -5.59
C VAL A 150 -7.97 12.61 -5.24
N CYS A 151 -7.87 13.41 -4.18
CA CYS A 151 -8.94 14.33 -3.79
C CYS A 151 -9.25 15.36 -4.87
N LEU A 152 -8.21 15.90 -5.51
CA LEU A 152 -8.35 16.85 -6.62
C LEU A 152 -9.07 16.19 -7.81
N SER A 153 -8.65 14.98 -8.18
CA SER A 153 -9.25 14.20 -9.27
C SER A 153 -10.71 13.82 -8.97
N ALA A 154 -11.02 13.52 -7.71
CA ALA A 154 -12.37 13.19 -7.24
C ALA A 154 -13.24 14.44 -6.95
N LYS A 155 -12.71 15.66 -7.09
CA LYS A 155 -13.36 16.92 -6.66
C LYS A 155 -13.77 16.91 -5.17
N ALA A 156 -13.05 16.17 -4.34
CA ALA A 156 -13.30 15.97 -2.92
C ALA A 156 -12.58 17.03 -2.05
N TYR A 157 -12.81 18.32 -2.34
CA TYR A 157 -12.07 19.43 -1.72
C TYR A 157 -12.22 19.51 -0.20
N LYS A 158 -13.36 19.09 0.35
CA LYS A 158 -13.58 19.06 1.81
C LYS A 158 -12.62 18.09 2.52
N ALA A 159 -12.25 16.98 1.85
CA ALA A 159 -11.29 16.03 2.40
C ALA A 159 -9.85 16.57 2.30
N ALA A 160 -9.51 17.18 1.17
CA ALA A 160 -8.22 17.86 1.00
C ALA A 160 -8.01 19.02 1.98
N ALA A 161 -9.05 19.83 2.22
CA ALA A 161 -8.97 20.98 3.13
C ALA A 161 -8.62 20.56 4.57
N ARG A 162 -9.20 19.45 5.07
CA ARG A 162 -8.86 18.91 6.40
C ARG A 162 -7.39 18.57 6.56
N LEU A 163 -6.71 18.22 5.47
CA LEU A 163 -5.29 17.92 5.49
C LEU A 163 -4.44 19.19 5.32
N ALA A 164 -4.88 20.11 4.47
CA ALA A 164 -4.20 21.38 4.21
C ALA A 164 -4.25 22.36 5.42
N GLU A 165 -5.27 22.23 6.26
CA GLU A 165 -5.41 23.01 7.50
C GLU A 165 -4.52 22.50 8.65
N VAL A 166 -3.88 21.33 8.50
CA VAL A 166 -2.92 20.83 9.49
C VAL A 166 -1.59 21.53 9.25
N ASP A 167 -1.09 22.26 10.24
CA ASP A 167 0.26 22.80 10.17
C ASP A 167 1.26 21.63 10.10
N VAL A 168 2.11 21.62 9.09
CA VAL A 168 3.12 20.58 8.89
C VAL A 168 4.48 21.19 9.25
N PHE A 169 5.10 20.68 10.32
CA PHE A 169 6.37 21.22 10.83
C PHE A 169 7.58 20.33 10.50
N GLU A 170 7.35 19.07 10.14
CA GLU A 170 8.38 18.09 9.87
C GLU A 170 8.09 17.36 8.54
N VAL A 171 9.16 17.01 7.85
CA VAL A 171 9.11 16.15 6.67
C VAL A 171 9.77 14.84 7.05
N GLU A 172 9.17 13.71 6.67
CA GLU A 172 9.82 12.43 6.85
C GLU A 172 11.18 12.40 6.11
N SER A 173 12.27 12.45 6.88
CA SER A 173 13.64 12.67 6.41
C SER A 173 14.29 11.44 5.77
N ASN A 174 13.56 10.31 5.67
CA ASN A 174 14.05 9.11 5.04
C ASN A 174 14.04 9.26 3.51
N LYS A 175 15.19 9.59 2.94
CA LYS A 175 15.43 9.74 1.49
C LYS A 175 15.03 8.51 0.66
N ALA A 176 14.91 7.33 1.25
CA ALA A 176 14.43 6.13 0.55
C ALA A 176 12.91 6.08 0.36
N LEU A 177 12.17 6.94 1.07
CA LEU A 177 10.70 6.98 1.11
C LEU A 177 10.12 8.28 0.52
N TYR A 178 10.98 9.26 0.23
CA TYR A 178 10.60 10.62 -0.14
C TYR A 178 11.39 11.11 -1.36
N GLN A 179 10.73 11.58 -2.41
CA GLN A 179 11.36 12.23 -3.56
C GLN A 179 11.09 13.73 -3.56
N PRO A 180 12.03 14.57 -4.06
CA PRO A 180 11.80 16.01 -4.18
C PRO A 180 10.55 16.37 -4.99
N LEU A 181 10.17 15.52 -5.95
CA LEU A 181 8.98 15.71 -6.78
C LEU A 181 7.67 15.65 -5.99
N ASP A 182 7.68 14.94 -4.85
CA ASP A 182 6.50 14.80 -4.01
C ASP A 182 6.11 16.15 -3.37
N PHE A 183 7.02 17.14 -3.27
CA PHE A 183 6.68 18.49 -2.75
C PHE A 183 6.00 19.41 -3.76
N VAL A 184 6.12 19.12 -5.06
CA VAL A 184 5.81 20.09 -6.12
C VAL A 184 4.56 19.69 -6.91
N ARG A 185 4.18 18.42 -6.87
CA ARG A 185 2.98 17.88 -7.54
C ARG A 185 1.73 18.10 -6.71
#